data_AF-A0A8G0ZVR6-F1
#
_entry.id   AF-A0A8G0ZVR6-F1
#
_cell.length_a   1.000
_cell.length_b   1.000
_cell.length_c   1.000
_cell.angle_alpha   90.00
_cell.angle_beta   90.00
_cell.angle_gamma   90.00
#
_symmetry.space_group_name_H-M   'P 1'
#
loop_
_entity.id
_entity.type
_entity.pdbx_description
1 polymer ?
#
loop_
_entity_poly.entity_id
_entity_poly.type
_entity_poly.pdbx_seq_one_letter_code
_entity_poly.pdbx_strand_id
1 'polypeptide(L)' 'MDPARDLDEIAAIRAILASAPRPVGWDERRRRIAAVGTVWPVAGDIAVQKVDAGGVPAEWSLAPGSDPGRVL' A
#
# COMPACT_ATOMS: atom_id res chain seq x y z
N MET A 1 -1.06 24.85 0.64
CA MET A 1 -1.85 23.80 -0.03
C MET A 1 -2.66 24.51 -1.10
N ASP A 2 -2.43 24.16 -2.36
CA ASP A 2 -3.13 24.75 -3.50
C ASP A 2 -4.35 23.87 -3.82
N PRO A 3 -5.58 24.34 -3.58
CA PRO A 3 -6.78 23.53 -3.75
C PRO A 3 -6.95 22.98 -5.17
N ALA A 4 -6.44 23.69 -6.19
CA ALA A 4 -6.51 23.23 -7.57
C ALA A 4 -5.62 22.00 -7.79
N ARG A 5 -4.41 22.02 -7.21
CA ARG A 5 -3.47 20.90 -7.25
C ARG A 5 -4.02 19.65 -6.55
N ASP A 6 -4.68 19.82 -5.41
CA ASP A 6 -5.26 18.69 -4.67
C ASP A 6 -6.35 17.97 -5.49
N LEU A 7 -7.15 18.73 -6.25
CA LEU A 7 -8.18 18.17 -7.13
C LEU A 7 -7.57 17.40 -8.31
N ASP A 8 -6.46 17.89 -8.88
CA ASP A 8 -5.73 17.22 -9.96
C ASP A 8 -5.12 15.90 -9.46
N GLU A 9 -4.52 15.89 -8.27
CA GLU A 9 -3.95 14.67 -7.66
C GLU A 9 -5.05 13.63 -7.40
N ILE A 10 -6.21 14.03 -6.86
CA ILE A 10 -7.37 13.14 -6.68
C ILE A 10 -7.87 12.60 -8.03
N ALA A 11 -7.91 13.43 -9.07
CA ALA A 11 -8.33 13.00 -10.41
C ALA A 11 -7.40 11.94 -10.99
N ALA A 12 -6.08 12.10 -10.82
CA ALA A 12 -5.08 11.11 -11.24
C ALA A 12 -5.28 9.76 -10.54
N ILE A 13 -5.52 9.77 -9.22
CA ILE A 13 -5.81 8.54 -8.47
C ILE A 13 -7.09 7.87 -8.97
N ARG A 14 -8.16 8.62 -9.19
CA ARG A 14 -9.43 8.08 -9.72
C ARG A 14 -9.25 7.44 -11.08
N ALA A 15 -8.44 8.03 -11.96
CA ALA A 15 -8.12 7.45 -13.26
C ALA A 15 -7.40 6.10 -13.13
N ILE A 16 -6.42 5.98 -12.24
CA ILE A 16 -5.72 4.71 -11.96
C ILE A 16 -6.72 3.65 -11.47
N LEU A 17 -7.56 3.98 -10.49
CA LEU A 17 -8.54 3.06 -9.91
C LEU A 17 -9.63 2.62 -10.92
N ALA A 18 -9.91 3.43 -11.93
CA ALA A 18 -10.87 3.14 -13.00
C ALA A 18 -10.24 2.46 -14.23
N SER A 19 -8.91 2.35 -14.30
CA SER A 19 -8.18 1.85 -15.49
C SER A 19 -8.35 0.35 -15.77
N ALA A 20 -8.86 -0.41 -14.80
CA ALA A 20 -9.10 -1.86 -14.90
C ALA A 20 -10.57 -2.22 -14.68
N PRO A 21 -11.10 -3.26 -15.35
CA PRO A 21 -12.46 -3.75 -15.16
C PRO A 21 -12.83 -3.95 -13.69
N ARG A 22 -14.11 -3.76 -13.37
CA ARG A 22 -14.61 -3.96 -12.01
C ARG A 22 -14.69 -5.47 -11.73
N PRO A 23 -14.01 -5.96 -10.67
CA PRO A 23 -13.95 -7.37 -10.40
C PRO A 23 -15.25 -7.85 -9.75
N VAL A 24 -15.69 -9.05 -10.12
CA VAL A 24 -16.92 -9.63 -9.59
C VAL A 24 -16.59 -10.59 -8.46
N GLY A 25 -15.72 -11.57 -8.74
CA GLY A 25 -15.35 -12.64 -7.82
C GLY A 25 -14.27 -12.26 -6.80
N TRP A 26 -14.17 -13.04 -5.72
CA TRP A 26 -13.20 -12.82 -4.64
C TRP A 26 -11.75 -12.91 -5.11
N ASP A 27 -11.41 -13.90 -5.94
CA ASP A 27 -10.04 -14.06 -6.44
C ASP A 27 -9.63 -12.91 -7.37
N GLU A 28 -10.57 -12.43 -8.17
CA GLU A 28 -10.37 -11.27 -9.03
C GLU A 28 -10.18 -9.99 -8.19
N ARG A 29 -10.98 -9.82 -7.13
CA ARG A 29 -10.84 -8.69 -6.18
C ARG A 29 -9.48 -8.71 -5.48
N ARG A 30 -9.02 -9.87 -5.01
CA ARG A 30 -7.69 -10.03 -4.38
C ARG A 30 -6.56 -9.68 -5.34
N ARG A 31 -6.61 -10.22 -6.56
CA ARG A 31 -5.62 -9.89 -7.61
C ARG A 31 -5.62 -8.42 -7.97
N ARG A 32 -6.80 -7.79 -8.10
CA ARG A 32 -6.90 -6.36 -8.42
C ARG A 32 -6.33 -5.47 -7.32
N ILE A 33 -6.64 -5.76 -6.05
CA ILE A 33 -6.08 -4.99 -4.92
C ILE A 33 -4.56 -5.13 -4.88
N ALA A 34 -4.03 -6.35 -5.05
CA ALA A 34 -2.59 -6.56 -5.12
C ALA A 34 -1.96 -5.76 -6.27
N ALA A 35 -2.51 -5.86 -7.49
CA ALA A 35 -1.98 -5.15 -8.66
C ALA A 35 -2.00 -3.62 -8.49
N VAL A 36 -3.14 -3.04 -8.11
CA VAL A 36 -3.24 -1.59 -7.89
C VAL A 36 -2.33 -1.12 -6.77
N GLY A 37 -2.21 -1.90 -5.69
CA GLY A 37 -1.34 -1.57 -4.55
C GLY A 37 0.14 -1.47 -4.93
N THR A 38 0.60 -2.20 -5.95
CA THR A 38 2.01 -2.15 -6.39
C THR A 38 2.42 -0.86 -7.09
N VAL A 39 1.47 0.00 -7.47
CA VAL A 39 1.77 1.34 -8.05
C VAL A 39 2.54 2.22 -7.06
N TRP A 40 2.34 2.01 -5.75
CA TRP A 40 3.05 2.69 -4.69
C TRP A 40 3.95 1.69 -3.97
N PRO A 41 5.21 1.51 -4.42
CA PRO A 41 6.14 0.63 -3.72
C PRO A 41 6.43 1.16 -2.32
N VAL A 42 6.88 0.27 -1.44
CA VAL A 42 7.44 0.65 -0.14
C VAL A 42 8.55 1.68 -0.37
N ALA A 43 8.56 2.75 0.43
CA ALA A 43 9.58 3.79 0.33
C ALA A 43 10.98 3.20 0.61
N GLY A 44 11.98 3.66 -0.13
CA GLY A 44 13.32 3.04 -0.14
C GLY A 44 14.10 3.15 1.17
N ASP A 45 13.64 3.99 2.10
CA ASP A 45 14.20 4.17 3.44
C ASP A 45 13.46 3.37 4.52
N ILE A 46 12.45 2.58 4.15
CA ILE A 46 11.76 1.66 5.07
C ILE A 46 12.48 0.30 5.04
N ALA A 47 12.98 -0.12 6.19
CA ALA A 47 13.52 -1.47 6.35
C ALA A 47 12.40 -2.47 6.63
N VAL A 48 12.18 -3.41 5.71
CA VAL A 48 11.19 -4.49 5.86
C VAL A 48 11.85 -5.76 6.38
N GLN A 49 11.38 -6.29 7.50
CA GLN A 49 11.89 -7.52 8.12
C GLN A 49 10.79 -8.56 8.26
N LYS A 50 10.93 -9.71 7.60
CA LYS A 50 9.98 -10.82 7.73
C LYS A 50 10.11 -11.48 9.10
N VAL A 51 8.99 -11.79 9.73
CA VAL A 51 8.92 -12.46 11.03
C VAL A 51 7.80 -13.49 11.06
N ASP A 52 7.88 -14.41 12.01
CA ASP A 52 6.74 -15.23 12.41
C ASP A 52 6.10 -14.61 13.67
N ALA A 53 4.81 -14.31 13.59
CA ALA A 53 4.03 -13.73 14.69
C ALA A 53 3.10 -14.81 15.26
N GLY A 54 3.67 -15.79 15.96
CA GLY A 54 2.91 -16.87 16.59
C GLY A 54 2.28 -17.85 15.57
N GLY A 55 3.05 -18.23 14.56
CA GLY A 55 2.64 -19.11 13.45
C GLY A 55 2.04 -18.37 12.25
N VAL A 56 1.98 -17.04 12.29
CA VAL A 56 1.47 -16.21 11.19
C VAL A 56 2.64 -15.47 10.53
N PRO A 57 2.88 -15.65 9.21
CA PRO A 57 3.86 -14.86 8.48
C PRO A 57 3.50 -13.38 8.53
N ALA A 58 4.45 -12.55 8.96
CA ALA A 58 4.28 -11.12 9.10
C ALA A 58 5.58 -10.38 8.71
N GLU A 59 5.53 -9.06 8.77
CA GLU A 59 6.69 -8.20 8.57
C GLU A 59 6.68 -7.00 9.53
N TRP A 60 7.87 -6.59 9.97
CA TRP A 60 8.11 -5.27 10.54
C TRP A 60 8.47 -4.30 9.42
N SER A 61 7.78 -3.18 9.36
CA SER A 61 8.14 -2.04 8.50
C SER A 61 8.73 -0.93 9.37
N LEU A 62 10.05 -0.76 9.30
CA LEU A 62 10.81 0.14 10.17
C LEU A 62 11.21 1.39 9.39
N ALA A 63 10.59 2.52 9.73
CA ALA A 63 11.00 3.82 9.20
C ALA A 63 12.27 4.32 9.90
N PRO A 64 13.00 5.30 9.31
CA PRO A 64 14.13 5.92 9.97
C PRO A 64 13.73 6.49 11.34
N GLY A 65 14.44 6.06 12.39
CA GLY A 65 14.18 6.48 13.77
C GLY A 65 13.10 5.69 14.52
N SER A 66 12.51 4.65 13.94
CA SER A 66 11.62 3.74 14.67
C SER A 66 12.34 3.08 15.84
N ASP A 67 11.68 3.01 17.00
CA ASP A 67 12.12 2.24 18.18
C ASP A 67 11.63 0.78 18.04
N PRO A 68 12.52 -0.21 17.83
CA PRO A 68 12.11 -1.61 17.66
C PRO A 68 11.44 -2.22 18.90
N GLY A 69 11.57 -1.59 20.07
CA GLY A 69 10.92 -2.02 21.30
C GLY A 69 9.48 -1.53 21.44
N ARG A 70 8.99 -0.69 20.51
CA ARG A 70 7.62 -0.14 20.53
C ARG A 70 6.87 -0.58 19.29
N VAL A 71 5.74 -1.24 19.54
CA VAL A 71 4.83 -1.74 18.51
C VAL A 71 3.56 -0.88 18.49
N LEU A 72 2.98 -0.68 17.30
CA LEU A 72 1.64 -0.12 17.10
C LEU A 72 0.76 -1.16 16.41
#